data_AF-A0A840GWV6-F1
#
_entry.id   AF-A0A840GWV6-F1
#
_cell.length_a   1.000
_cell.length_b   1.000
_cell.length_c   1.000
_cell.angle_alpha   90.00
_cell.angle_beta   90.00
_cell.angle_gamma   90.00
#
_symmetry.space_group_name_H-M   'P 1'
#
loop_
_entity.id
_entity.type
_entity.pdbx_description
1 polymer ?
#
loop_
_entity_poly.entity_id
_entity_poly.type
_entity_poly.pdbx_seq_one_letter_code
_entity_poly.pdbx_strand_id
1 'polypeptide(L)'
;MADTSGDFEIEPEFEPGRMWLVELAFWRPSTLADDEMESCFPDRDGRWSSQTKAAVLRHGAKGLDLNQNWALVEQNWFCPVCRRSKVDIFRLSSRGILLANLEEHHDHLRDYVGRRGRTLFGDRWTVDLPPGCGEIADTVEHLVSSFPRELVCSECNAADGKAKLMMKGAIPAYFSFSPAEIRTFIEPVANADHRVLEDRVEKAWQACAPSLNARIALIDQTLNMIHSGALYRERGTSSFRMSQRQFEPQFQLYKAFLREADRDERGRELTRTMAEFLARSVQKHSPVLTPRPRREAHAGAAPTDNEYAAYCDVVSPRRWREASEDWACPVCGRGKRALIRKSGSGKWAGGIREMVEPIEETDAIAVKHRRRTLPGFSHAFIMKGSQSVHICSDCADIIPQIKSRRRDLTDIYLKLDDLRSCIQTATAHLPHEVDWEEVARRAQSNQAIASAWDAYWKHRYLTSRLRHIFRVFAKEGGEARGLEEAAEELMFVAEIDEQSEALHLIRWFLQEDEHFGGEEARRKAEYHARKAS
;
A
#
# COMPACT_ATOMS: atom_id res chain seq x y z
N MET A 1 -37.01 40.98 18.09
CA MET A 1 -36.12 40.47 17.03
C MET A 1 -36.32 38.97 17.04
N ALA A 2 -36.81 38.43 15.92
CA ALA A 2 -37.31 37.06 15.84
C ALA A 2 -36.17 36.06 16.04
N ASP A 3 -36.40 35.17 17.01
CA ASP A 3 -35.59 34.00 17.29
C ASP A 3 -35.97 32.92 16.26
N THR A 4 -35.03 32.55 15.41
CA THR A 4 -35.19 31.48 14.41
C THR A 4 -34.19 30.37 14.69
N SER A 5 -34.10 29.92 15.95
CA SER A 5 -33.70 28.55 16.24
C SER A 5 -34.87 27.63 15.86
N GLY A 6 -34.96 27.33 14.56
CA GLY A 6 -35.73 26.18 14.10
C GLY A 6 -35.02 24.94 14.59
N ASP A 7 -35.23 24.60 15.86
CA ASP A 7 -34.91 23.30 16.42
C ASP A 7 -35.69 22.28 15.58
N PHE A 8 -34.97 21.56 14.73
CA PHE A 8 -35.47 20.31 14.16
C PHE A 8 -35.55 19.31 15.32
N GLU A 9 -36.61 19.40 16.12
CA GLU A 9 -37.05 18.30 16.97
C GLU A 9 -37.53 17.17 16.05
N ILE A 10 -36.58 16.34 15.60
CA ILE A 10 -36.89 15.00 15.10
C ILE A 10 -37.24 14.21 16.36
N GLU A 11 -38.52 14.21 16.75
CA GLU A 11 -39.00 13.19 17.68
C GLU A 11 -38.68 11.82 17.06
N PRO A 12 -37.90 10.96 17.72
CA PRO A 12 -37.71 9.61 17.21
C PRO A 12 -39.03 8.87 17.44
N GLU A 13 -39.84 8.73 16.40
CA GLU A 13 -40.91 7.76 16.34
C GLU A 13 -40.30 6.35 16.46
N PHE A 14 -40.04 5.92 17.70
CA PHE A 14 -39.70 4.54 17.98
C PHE A 14 -41.00 3.73 17.88
N GLU A 15 -41.39 3.37 16.66
CA GLU A 15 -42.38 2.33 16.45
C GLU A 15 -41.71 0.96 16.58
N PRO A 16 -42.18 0.06 17.47
CA PRO A 16 -41.66 -1.29 17.55
C PRO A 16 -42.12 -2.09 16.32
N GLY A 17 -41.39 -1.98 15.21
CA GLY A 17 -41.78 -2.50 13.90
C GLY A 17 -40.64 -2.75 12.90
N ARG A 18 -39.87 -3.83 13.11
CA ARG A 18 -39.13 -4.64 12.11
C ARG A 18 -37.98 -4.07 11.25
N MET A 19 -37.74 -2.77 11.10
CA MET A 19 -36.58 -2.28 10.30
C MET A 19 -36.08 -0.90 10.73
N TRP A 20 -34.77 -0.70 10.70
CA TRP A 20 -34.09 0.56 11.04
C TRP A 20 -33.18 0.97 9.90
N LEU A 21 -33.23 2.23 9.48
CA LEU A 21 -32.41 2.80 8.42
C LEU A 21 -31.45 3.84 9.00
N VAL A 22 -30.21 3.87 8.52
CA VAL A 22 -29.23 4.93 8.79
C VAL A 22 -28.60 5.33 7.47
N GLU A 23 -28.59 6.63 7.16
CA GLU A 23 -27.91 7.18 6.00
C GLU A 23 -26.52 7.69 6.40
N LEU A 24 -25.50 7.32 5.60
CA LEU A 24 -24.12 7.72 5.82
C LEU A 24 -23.61 8.46 4.58
N ALA A 25 -23.07 9.67 4.79
CA ALA A 25 -22.47 10.47 3.74
C ALA A 25 -20.93 10.50 3.86
N PHE A 26 -20.24 10.24 2.75
CA PHE A 26 -18.79 10.27 2.67
C PHE A 26 -18.37 11.23 1.55
N TRP A 27 -17.64 12.28 1.91
CA TRP A 27 -17.11 13.23 0.94
C TRP A 27 -15.96 12.61 0.14
N ARG A 28 -15.92 12.83 -1.17
CA ARG A 28 -14.81 12.43 -2.04
C ARG A 28 -13.76 13.54 -2.05
N PRO A 29 -12.60 13.39 -1.38
CA PRO A 29 -11.64 14.49 -1.26
C PRO A 29 -11.13 15.00 -2.61
N SER A 30 -11.06 14.12 -3.62
CA SER A 30 -10.59 14.49 -4.95
C SER A 30 -11.47 15.49 -5.68
N THR A 31 -12.76 15.61 -5.32
CA THR A 31 -13.72 16.52 -5.96
C THR A 31 -13.86 17.85 -5.24
N LEU A 32 -13.27 18.00 -4.05
CA LEU A 32 -13.39 19.19 -3.22
C LEU A 32 -12.35 20.25 -3.60
N ALA A 33 -12.78 21.51 -3.63
CA ALA A 33 -11.93 22.68 -3.61
C ALA A 33 -11.18 22.80 -2.27
N ASP A 34 -10.20 23.72 -2.20
CA ASP A 34 -9.35 23.86 -1.01
C ASP A 34 -10.13 24.32 0.23
N ASP A 35 -11.09 25.24 0.06
CA ASP A 35 -11.99 25.74 1.10
C ASP A 35 -12.99 24.67 1.55
N GLU A 36 -13.50 23.87 0.61
CA GLU A 36 -14.34 22.71 0.92
C GLU A 36 -13.55 21.63 1.68
N MET A 37 -12.30 21.36 1.29
CA MET A 37 -11.42 20.46 2.05
C MET A 37 -11.24 20.95 3.49
N GLU A 38 -11.08 22.25 3.70
CA GLU A 38 -10.95 22.85 5.04
C GLU A 38 -12.24 22.76 5.85
N SER A 39 -13.40 22.91 5.21
CA SER A 39 -14.70 22.74 5.88
C SER A 39 -15.02 21.28 6.20
N CYS A 40 -14.70 20.34 5.31
CA CYS A 40 -15.03 18.92 5.47
C CYS A 40 -14.04 18.17 6.36
N PHE A 41 -12.80 18.65 6.47
CA PHE A 41 -11.74 18.05 7.29
C PHE A 41 -11.09 19.08 8.22
N PRO A 42 -11.87 19.78 9.07
CA PRO A 42 -11.40 20.93 9.84
C PRO A 42 -10.34 20.56 10.88
N ASP A 43 -10.32 19.30 11.31
CA ASP A 43 -9.33 18.77 12.22
C ASP A 43 -8.03 18.36 11.52
N ARG A 44 -8.00 18.18 10.20
CA ARG A 44 -6.82 17.72 9.44
C ARG A 44 -6.00 18.87 8.89
N ASP A 45 -4.73 18.59 8.63
CA ASP A 45 -3.81 19.55 8.02
C ASP A 45 -3.37 19.08 6.63
N GLY A 46 -2.93 20.00 5.78
CA GLY A 46 -2.50 19.71 4.42
C GLY A 46 -2.13 20.98 3.68
N ARG A 47 -1.63 20.85 2.45
CA ARG A 47 -1.28 22.03 1.62
C ARG A 47 -2.44 23.00 1.39
N TRP A 48 -3.68 22.52 1.51
CA TRP A 48 -4.90 23.31 1.35
C TRP A 48 -5.30 24.08 2.61
N SER A 49 -4.80 23.70 3.79
CA SER A 49 -5.23 24.29 5.07
C SER A 49 -4.72 25.73 5.23
N SER A 50 -5.49 26.55 5.95
CA SER A 50 -5.10 27.91 6.28
C SER A 50 -3.82 27.94 7.13
N GLN A 51 -3.62 26.98 8.05
CA GLN A 51 -2.40 26.85 8.86
C GLN A 51 -1.15 26.67 7.98
N THR A 52 -1.19 25.72 7.06
CA THR A 52 -0.04 25.41 6.19
C THR A 52 0.22 26.54 5.20
N LYS A 53 -0.84 27.13 4.60
CA LYS A 53 -0.73 28.31 3.72
C LYS A 53 -0.09 29.50 4.44
N ALA A 54 -0.52 29.79 5.66
CA ALA A 54 0.05 30.85 6.49
C ALA A 54 1.52 30.59 6.84
N ALA A 55 1.90 29.34 7.12
CA ALA A 55 3.29 28.98 7.39
C ALA A 55 4.20 29.19 6.15
N VAL A 56 3.75 28.80 4.96
CA VAL A 56 4.49 29.04 3.70
C VAL A 56 4.76 30.54 3.51
N LEU A 57 3.76 31.39 3.72
CA LEU A 57 3.90 32.85 3.63
C LEU A 57 4.84 33.39 4.71
N ARG A 58 4.64 33.01 5.97
CA ARG A 58 5.44 33.48 7.13
C ARG A 58 6.93 33.19 6.97
N HIS A 59 7.27 32.01 6.44
CA HIS A 59 8.66 31.59 6.24
C HIS A 59 9.25 32.03 4.89
N GLY A 60 8.48 32.70 4.03
CA GLY A 60 8.93 33.10 2.69
C GLY A 60 9.37 31.91 1.83
N ALA A 61 8.72 30.76 1.99
CA ALA A 61 9.13 29.52 1.36
C ALA A 61 8.77 29.50 -0.13
N LYS A 62 9.70 29.01 -0.96
CA LYS A 62 9.51 28.82 -2.41
C LYS A 62 8.76 27.53 -2.75
N GLY A 63 8.71 26.60 -1.79
CA GLY A 63 8.05 25.31 -1.94
C GLY A 63 7.73 24.68 -0.59
N LEU A 64 7.10 23.50 -0.64
CA LEU A 64 6.57 22.78 0.50
C LEU A 64 6.81 21.29 0.30
N ASP A 65 7.35 20.64 1.32
CA ASP A 65 7.37 19.20 1.46
C ASP A 65 6.60 18.82 2.73
N LEU A 66 5.51 18.09 2.54
CA LEU A 66 4.60 17.65 3.59
C LEU A 66 4.32 16.16 3.40
N ASN A 67 4.52 15.32 4.42
CA ASN A 67 4.31 13.87 4.29
C ASN A 67 2.92 13.40 4.75
N GLN A 68 2.61 12.14 4.48
CA GLN A 68 1.30 11.57 4.81
C GLN A 68 0.96 11.65 6.30
N ASN A 69 1.95 11.48 7.17
CA ASN A 69 1.73 11.49 8.61
C ASN A 69 1.35 12.89 9.09
N TRP A 70 1.95 13.94 8.52
CA TRP A 70 1.51 15.31 8.77
C TRP A 70 0.05 15.53 8.41
N ALA A 71 -0.37 15.01 7.25
CA ALA A 71 -1.72 15.22 6.74
C ALA A 71 -2.79 14.46 7.54
N LEU A 72 -2.46 13.26 8.00
CA LEU A 72 -3.41 12.37 8.68
C LEU A 72 -3.64 12.72 10.15
N VAL A 73 -2.69 13.38 10.82
CA VAL A 73 -2.89 13.81 12.21
C VAL A 73 -3.53 15.18 12.32
N GLU A 74 -4.15 15.43 13.46
CA GLU A 74 -4.88 16.68 13.73
C GLU A 74 -4.01 17.94 13.60
N GLN A 75 -4.59 19.09 13.26
CA GLN A 75 -3.89 20.37 13.17
C GLN A 75 -3.26 20.78 14.50
N ASN A 76 -3.92 20.47 15.61
CA ASN A 76 -3.50 20.73 16.98
C ASN A 76 -2.49 19.70 17.51
N TRP A 77 -1.99 18.77 16.69
CA TRP A 77 -1.08 17.72 17.15
C TRP A 77 0.21 18.31 17.72
N PHE A 78 0.66 17.76 18.85
CA PHE A 78 1.92 18.09 19.51
C PHE A 78 2.84 16.89 19.53
N CYS A 79 4.13 17.12 19.28
CA CYS A 79 5.10 16.04 19.35
C CYS A 79 5.16 15.44 20.76
N PRO A 80 4.98 14.11 20.92
CA PRO A 80 4.99 13.47 22.23
C PRO A 80 6.38 13.50 22.89
N VAL A 81 7.43 13.85 22.15
CA VAL A 81 8.81 14.00 22.65
C VAL A 81 9.11 15.45 23.00
N CYS A 82 9.16 16.35 22.01
CA CYS A 82 9.59 17.74 22.21
C CYS A 82 8.46 18.72 22.55
N ARG A 83 7.19 18.28 22.54
CA ARG A 83 5.99 19.09 22.81
C ARG A 83 5.79 20.29 21.87
N ARG A 84 6.56 20.42 20.80
CA ARG A 84 6.34 21.39 19.73
C ARG A 84 5.00 21.12 19.04
N SER A 85 4.25 22.18 18.77
CA SER A 85 3.06 22.13 17.91
C SER A 85 3.48 21.97 16.44
N LYS A 86 2.54 21.69 15.54
CA LYS A 86 2.81 21.74 14.08
C LYS A 86 3.42 23.08 13.65
N VAL A 87 2.93 24.20 14.18
CA VAL A 87 3.46 25.54 13.86
C VAL A 87 4.94 25.67 14.19
N ASP A 88 5.40 25.05 15.28
CA ASP A 88 6.80 25.08 15.71
C ASP A 88 7.69 24.06 14.97
N ILE A 89 7.10 23.09 14.26
CA ILE A 89 7.83 22.04 13.55
C ILE A 89 8.21 22.48 12.14
N PHE A 90 7.41 23.35 11.50
CA PHE A 90 7.72 23.87 10.17
C PHE A 90 9.16 24.38 10.10
N ARG A 91 9.97 23.82 9.20
CA ARG A 91 11.39 24.18 9.11
C ARG A 91 11.76 24.56 7.70
N LEU A 92 12.33 25.76 7.54
CA LEU A 92 12.83 26.19 6.25
C LEU A 92 14.17 25.50 5.98
N SER A 93 14.26 24.74 4.89
CA SER A 93 15.52 24.17 4.44
C SER A 93 16.43 25.25 3.84
N SER A 94 17.73 24.97 3.76
CA SER A 94 18.72 25.83 3.06
C SER A 94 18.41 26.07 1.58
N ARG A 95 17.48 25.29 1.02
CA ARG A 95 17.01 25.37 -0.38
C ARG A 95 15.74 26.22 -0.53
N GLY A 96 15.23 26.80 0.55
CA GLY A 96 13.99 27.59 0.54
C GLY A 96 12.72 26.75 0.46
N ILE A 97 12.79 25.45 0.71
CA ILE A 97 11.62 24.55 0.81
C ILE A 97 11.22 24.45 2.28
N LEU A 98 9.94 24.69 2.59
CA LEU A 98 9.38 24.46 3.92
C LEU A 98 9.14 22.97 4.13
N LEU A 99 9.69 22.42 5.21
CA LEU A 99 9.58 21.02 5.57
C LEU A 99 8.56 20.85 6.70
N ALA A 100 7.65 19.90 6.51
CA ALA A 100 6.57 19.58 7.43
C ALA A 100 6.36 18.05 7.46
N ASN A 101 7.25 17.34 8.16
CA ASN A 101 7.27 15.88 8.16
C ASN A 101 7.14 15.34 9.59
N LEU A 102 6.31 14.31 9.73
CA LEU A 102 6.21 13.50 10.95
C LEU A 102 6.67 12.08 10.63
N GLU A 103 7.48 11.49 11.50
CA GLU A 103 8.11 10.19 11.28
C GLU A 103 7.55 9.16 12.26
N GLU A 104 7.41 7.93 11.79
CA GLU A 104 7.11 6.79 12.66
C GLU A 104 8.42 6.33 13.31
N HIS A 105 8.55 6.60 14.61
CA HIS A 105 9.66 6.14 15.42
C HIS A 105 9.34 4.78 16.04
N HIS A 106 10.24 3.82 15.89
CA HIS A 106 10.02 2.45 16.36
C HIS A 106 11.30 1.84 16.91
N ASP A 107 11.16 0.82 17.77
CA ASP A 107 12.30 0.11 18.32
C ASP A 107 12.92 -0.82 17.25
N HIS A 108 14.14 -0.47 16.81
CA HIS A 108 14.97 -1.30 15.93
C HIS A 108 15.38 -2.66 16.52
N LEU A 109 15.03 -2.99 17.78
CA LEU A 109 15.34 -4.32 18.33
C LEU A 109 14.66 -5.45 17.56
N ARG A 110 13.55 -5.16 16.86
CA ARG A 110 12.96 -6.06 15.86
C ARG A 110 13.97 -6.56 14.81
N ASP A 111 14.89 -5.70 14.38
CA ASP A 111 15.91 -6.04 13.40
C ASP A 111 16.90 -7.08 13.95
N TYR A 112 17.07 -7.15 15.28
CA TYR A 112 17.81 -8.21 15.93
C TYR A 112 17.05 -9.55 15.87
N VAL A 113 15.74 -9.56 16.17
CA VAL A 113 14.90 -10.76 16.06
C VAL A 113 14.99 -11.36 14.65
N GLY A 114 14.83 -10.53 13.62
CA GLY A 114 14.92 -10.97 12.23
C GLY A 114 16.29 -11.50 11.84
N ARG A 115 17.38 -10.89 12.33
CA ARG A 115 18.75 -11.41 12.07
C ARG A 115 18.98 -12.74 12.79
N ARG A 116 18.61 -12.84 14.06
CA ARG A 116 18.77 -14.06 14.85
C ARG A 116 17.93 -15.22 14.30
N GLY A 117 16.69 -14.93 13.91
CA GLY A 117 15.81 -15.88 13.24
C GLY A 117 16.44 -16.44 11.96
N ARG A 118 17.02 -15.58 11.10
CA ARG A 118 17.75 -16.04 9.91
C ARG A 118 18.96 -16.91 10.24
N THR A 119 19.70 -16.61 11.32
CA THR A 119 20.82 -17.43 11.77
C THR A 119 20.38 -18.84 12.19
N LEU A 120 19.23 -18.97 12.86
CA LEU A 120 18.75 -20.25 13.39
C LEU A 120 17.96 -21.07 12.38
N PHE A 121 17.15 -20.44 11.52
CA PHE A 121 16.19 -21.13 10.66
C PHE A 121 16.39 -20.85 9.15
N GLY A 122 17.39 -20.06 8.77
CA GLY A 122 17.68 -19.69 7.37
C GLY A 122 16.88 -18.48 6.85
N ASP A 123 17.10 -18.11 5.59
CA ASP A 123 16.58 -16.86 5.00
C ASP A 123 15.05 -16.75 4.99
N ARG A 124 14.36 -17.90 5.00
CA ARG A 124 12.89 -18.01 5.00
C ARG A 124 12.30 -18.25 6.38
N TRP A 125 13.04 -17.96 7.45
CA TRP A 125 12.66 -18.29 8.82
C TRP A 125 11.20 -17.99 9.18
N THR A 126 10.64 -16.83 8.79
CA THR A 126 9.24 -16.47 9.10
C THR A 126 8.19 -17.41 8.51
N VAL A 127 8.50 -18.06 7.37
CA VAL A 127 7.61 -19.03 6.70
C VAL A 127 7.88 -20.45 7.18
N ASP A 128 9.14 -20.74 7.50
CA ASP A 128 9.61 -22.08 7.82
C ASP A 128 9.58 -22.37 9.33
N LEU A 129 9.07 -21.44 10.15
CA LEU A 129 8.77 -21.66 11.56
C LEU A 129 7.76 -22.82 11.73
N PRO A 130 7.90 -23.64 12.79
CA PRO A 130 6.92 -24.66 13.11
C PRO A 130 5.50 -24.07 13.25
N PRO A 131 4.44 -24.82 12.89
CA PRO A 131 3.07 -24.35 13.03
C PRO A 131 2.76 -23.80 14.42
N GLY A 132 2.15 -22.60 14.48
CA GLY A 132 1.84 -21.91 15.73
C GLY A 132 2.99 -21.11 16.36
N CYS A 133 4.24 -21.35 15.98
CA CYS A 133 5.39 -20.60 16.49
C CYS A 133 5.53 -19.19 15.89
N GLY A 134 4.89 -18.90 14.74
CA GLY A 134 4.83 -17.54 14.19
C GLY A 134 4.22 -16.53 15.17
N GLU A 135 3.11 -16.89 15.82
CA GLU A 135 2.47 -16.03 16.83
C GLU A 135 3.38 -15.81 18.05
N ILE A 136 4.17 -16.81 18.42
CA ILE A 136 5.15 -16.69 19.52
C ILE A 136 6.25 -15.71 19.12
N ALA A 137 6.81 -15.84 17.91
CA ALA A 137 7.83 -14.93 17.39
C ALA A 137 7.32 -13.48 17.33
N ASP A 138 6.09 -13.27 16.84
CA ASP A 138 5.45 -11.95 16.81
C ASP A 138 5.23 -11.42 18.23
N THR A 139 4.82 -12.26 19.18
CA THR A 139 4.63 -11.88 20.59
C THR A 139 5.95 -11.49 21.24
N VAL A 140 7.04 -12.23 20.98
CA VAL A 140 8.38 -11.90 21.48
C VAL A 140 8.81 -10.54 20.97
N GLU A 141 8.59 -10.23 19.69
CA GLU A 141 8.89 -8.91 19.12
C GLU A 141 8.18 -7.78 19.89
N HIS A 142 6.91 -7.96 20.23
CA HIS A 142 6.15 -6.97 21.02
C HIS A 142 6.64 -6.88 22.47
N LEU A 143 6.93 -8.02 23.10
CA LEU A 143 7.37 -8.10 24.50
C LEU A 143 8.75 -7.45 24.70
N VAL A 144 9.65 -7.60 23.73
CA VAL A 144 11.03 -7.13 23.82
C VAL A 144 11.19 -5.69 23.34
N SER A 145 10.20 -5.11 22.67
CA SER A 145 10.25 -3.69 22.28
C SER A 145 10.11 -2.81 23.52
N SER A 146 10.98 -1.82 23.71
CA SER A 146 10.90 -0.92 24.89
C SER A 146 9.80 0.13 24.75
N PHE A 147 9.28 0.34 23.55
CA PHE A 147 8.18 1.25 23.25
C PHE A 147 7.47 0.81 21.96
N PRO A 148 6.15 1.08 21.83
CA PRO A 148 5.43 0.85 20.58
C PRO A 148 5.85 1.87 19.50
N ARG A 149 5.44 1.62 18.25
CA ARG A 149 5.55 2.62 17.18
C ARG A 149 4.85 3.91 17.61
N GLU A 150 5.58 5.02 17.56
CA GLU A 150 5.10 6.33 18.00
C GLU A 150 5.35 7.36 16.91
N LEU A 151 4.38 8.24 16.66
CA LEU A 151 4.59 9.31 15.70
C LEU A 151 5.33 10.47 16.37
N VAL A 152 6.42 10.93 15.76
CA VAL A 152 7.25 12.03 16.29
C VAL A 152 7.57 13.04 15.17
N CYS A 153 7.99 14.25 15.53
CA CYS A 153 8.49 15.18 14.50
C CYS A 153 9.84 14.71 13.93
N SER A 154 10.14 15.07 12.69
CA SER A 154 11.39 14.64 12.02
C SER A 154 12.66 15.02 12.79
N GLU A 155 12.67 16.10 13.56
CA GLU A 155 13.84 16.47 14.35
C GLU A 155 14.03 15.57 15.59
N CYS A 156 12.97 15.07 16.21
CA CYS A 156 13.08 14.07 17.27
C CYS A 156 13.56 12.73 16.72
N ASN A 157 13.03 12.30 15.57
CA ASN A 157 13.50 11.10 14.89
C ASN A 157 14.99 11.23 14.48
N ALA A 158 15.39 12.40 13.97
CA ALA A 158 16.79 12.67 13.63
C ALA A 158 17.70 12.74 14.87
N ALA A 159 17.19 13.11 16.04
CA ALA A 159 17.97 13.16 17.28
C ALA A 159 18.45 11.78 17.73
N ASP A 160 17.63 10.73 17.56
CA ASP A 160 18.06 9.34 17.80
C ASP A 160 19.24 8.95 16.89
N GLY A 161 19.14 9.24 15.60
CA GLY A 161 20.24 9.00 14.65
C GLY A 161 21.51 9.79 14.97
N LYS A 162 21.39 11.07 15.35
CA LYS A 162 22.51 11.91 15.77
C LYS A 162 23.17 11.38 17.05
N ALA A 163 22.39 10.95 18.05
CA ALA A 163 22.89 10.36 19.29
C ALA A 163 23.70 9.07 19.03
N LYS A 164 23.19 8.19 18.16
CA LYS A 164 23.92 6.97 17.72
C LYS A 164 25.24 7.28 17.01
N LEU A 165 25.28 8.35 16.22
CA LEU A 165 26.49 8.77 15.52
C LEU A 165 27.54 9.38 16.47
N MET A 166 27.11 10.12 17.49
CA MET A 166 28.00 10.64 18.54
C MET A 166 28.67 9.50 19.31
N MET A 167 27.91 8.45 19.63
CA MET A 167 28.39 7.28 20.37
C MET A 167 28.74 6.10 19.45
N LYS A 168 29.31 6.38 18.27
CA LYS A 168 29.60 5.36 17.26
C LYS A 168 30.52 4.27 17.82
N GLY A 169 30.07 3.02 17.75
CA GLY A 169 30.79 1.86 18.28
C GLY A 169 30.34 1.43 19.67
N ALA A 170 29.74 2.32 20.47
CA ALA A 170 29.15 1.98 21.76
C ALA A 170 27.68 1.55 21.62
N ILE A 171 26.89 2.25 20.79
CA ILE A 171 25.48 1.96 20.58
C ILE A 171 25.30 1.01 19.39
N PRO A 172 24.66 -0.17 19.56
CA PRO A 172 24.40 -1.08 18.45
C PRO A 172 23.39 -0.51 17.45
N ALA A 173 23.53 -0.88 16.17
CA ALA A 173 22.65 -0.39 15.10
C ALA A 173 21.17 -0.80 15.24
N TYR A 174 20.88 -1.82 16.06
CA TYR A 174 19.55 -2.35 16.33
C TYR A 174 18.94 -1.82 17.64
N PHE A 175 19.58 -0.85 18.28
CA PHE A 175 19.01 -0.14 19.42
C PHE A 175 18.29 1.11 18.94
N SER A 176 17.30 1.61 19.70
CA SER A 176 16.69 2.93 19.51
C SER A 176 16.36 3.53 20.87
N PHE A 177 16.58 4.83 21.02
CA PHE A 177 16.12 5.54 22.21
C PHE A 177 14.59 5.67 22.16
N SER A 178 13.91 5.39 23.27
CA SER A 178 12.48 5.61 23.40
C SER A 178 12.12 7.10 23.32
N PRO A 179 10.86 7.47 23.01
CA PRO A 179 10.40 8.85 23.07
C PRO A 179 10.73 9.58 24.38
N ALA A 180 10.64 8.87 25.52
CA ALA A 180 10.97 9.40 26.83
C ALA A 180 12.48 9.64 27.00
N GLU A 181 13.32 8.73 26.48
CA GLU A 181 14.77 8.86 26.51
C GLU A 181 15.26 10.01 25.62
N ILE A 182 14.73 10.12 24.38
CA ILE A 182 15.07 11.21 23.45
C ILE A 182 14.85 12.58 24.10
N ARG A 183 13.72 12.73 24.81
CA ARG A 183 13.39 13.97 25.53
C ARG A 183 14.49 14.43 26.51
N THR A 184 15.24 13.49 27.09
CA THR A 184 16.25 13.82 28.13
C THR A 184 17.49 14.51 27.57
N PHE A 185 17.82 14.25 26.30
CA PHE A 185 19.08 14.69 25.68
C PHE A 185 18.90 15.67 24.52
N ILE A 186 17.68 16.16 24.28
CA ILE A 186 17.42 17.21 23.28
C ILE A 186 17.10 18.56 23.94
N GLU A 187 17.46 19.64 23.26
CA GLU A 187 16.92 20.98 23.47
C GLU A 187 16.04 21.34 22.26
N PRO A 188 14.71 21.39 22.44
CA PRO A 188 13.80 21.78 21.37
C PRO A 188 13.99 23.24 20.94
N VAL A 189 14.02 23.48 19.63
CA VAL A 189 14.07 24.81 19.04
C VAL A 189 12.94 24.93 18.03
N ALA A 190 12.15 26.00 18.08
CA ALA A 190 11.08 26.24 17.13
C ALA A 190 11.67 26.47 15.72
N ASN A 191 11.02 25.88 14.72
CA ASN A 191 11.32 26.02 13.30
C ASN A 191 12.78 25.69 12.88
N ALA A 192 13.48 24.92 13.71
CA ALA A 192 14.88 24.53 13.51
C ALA A 192 15.13 23.10 14.03
N ASP A 193 16.32 22.59 13.72
CA ASP A 193 16.80 21.31 14.24
C ASP A 193 16.93 21.35 15.78
N HIS A 194 16.65 20.22 16.43
CA HIS A 194 16.98 20.03 17.83
C HIS A 194 18.49 20.03 18.06
N ARG A 195 18.93 20.67 19.16
CA ARG A 195 20.28 20.49 19.67
C ARG A 195 20.32 19.21 20.50
N VAL A 196 21.31 18.36 20.24
CA VAL A 196 21.53 17.09 20.95
C VAL A 196 22.69 17.30 21.92
N LEU A 197 22.47 16.97 23.19
CA LEU A 197 23.43 17.17 24.28
C LEU A 197 24.20 15.87 24.54
N GLU A 198 25.47 15.85 24.15
CA GLU A 198 26.34 14.65 24.16
C GLU A 198 26.47 14.02 25.55
N ASP A 199 26.69 14.83 26.59
CA ASP A 199 26.81 14.37 27.98
C ASP A 199 25.55 13.66 28.48
N ARG A 200 24.38 14.06 27.96
CA ARG A 200 23.08 13.44 28.29
C ARG A 200 22.80 12.20 27.46
N VAL A 201 23.27 12.15 26.22
CA VAL A 201 23.22 10.94 25.39
C VAL A 201 23.98 9.81 26.08
N GLU A 202 25.18 10.07 26.58
CA GLU A 202 25.98 9.06 27.28
C GLU A 202 25.24 8.52 28.52
N LYS A 203 24.68 9.40 29.35
CA LYS A 203 23.89 9.02 30.53
C LYS A 203 22.66 8.20 30.16
N ALA A 204 21.92 8.61 29.13
CA ALA A 204 20.77 7.87 28.64
C ALA A 204 21.18 6.46 28.16
N TRP A 205 22.26 6.36 27.39
CA TRP A 205 22.77 5.07 26.92
C TRP A 205 23.17 4.14 28.08
N GLN A 206 23.91 4.65 29.06
CA GLN A 206 24.33 3.88 30.23
C GLN A 206 23.13 3.34 31.01
N ALA A 207 22.03 4.09 31.10
CA ALA A 207 20.79 3.64 31.74
C ALA A 207 20.07 2.54 30.93
N CYS A 208 20.07 2.62 29.60
CA CYS A 208 19.34 1.70 28.73
C CYS A 208 20.08 0.40 28.42
N ALA A 209 21.42 0.42 28.42
CA ALA A 209 22.25 -0.71 28.00
C ALA A 209 21.97 -2.03 28.77
N PRO A 210 21.80 -2.03 30.12
CA PRO A 210 21.47 -3.27 30.83
C PRO A 210 20.13 -3.88 30.40
N SER A 211 19.12 -3.04 30.18
CA SER A 211 17.79 -3.49 29.71
C SER A 211 17.85 -4.05 28.30
N LEU A 212 18.61 -3.41 27.39
CA LEU A 212 18.84 -3.95 26.05
C LEU A 212 19.45 -5.36 26.09
N ASN A 213 20.47 -5.58 26.92
CA ASN A 213 21.12 -6.89 27.06
C ASN A 213 20.16 -7.96 27.58
N ALA A 214 19.31 -7.63 28.57
CA ALA A 214 18.30 -8.55 29.08
C ALA A 214 17.28 -8.93 28.01
N ARG A 215 16.84 -7.96 27.19
CA ARG A 215 15.90 -8.18 26.08
C ARG A 215 16.52 -9.03 24.98
N ILE A 216 17.80 -8.83 24.64
CA ILE A 216 18.54 -9.71 23.73
C ILE A 216 18.59 -11.15 24.28
N ALA A 217 18.94 -11.32 25.54
CA ALA A 217 19.02 -12.64 26.16
C ALA A 217 17.68 -13.38 26.10
N LEU A 218 16.57 -12.66 26.32
CA LEU A 218 15.23 -13.21 26.16
C LEU A 218 14.95 -13.64 24.71
N ILE A 219 15.26 -12.79 23.72
CA ILE A 219 15.10 -13.13 22.29
C ILE A 219 15.88 -14.41 21.96
N ASP A 220 17.15 -14.47 22.36
CA ASP A 220 18.02 -15.61 22.08
C ASP A 220 17.50 -16.88 22.76
N GLN A 221 17.07 -16.80 24.01
CA GLN A 221 16.49 -17.94 24.73
C GLN A 221 15.20 -18.41 24.04
N THR A 222 14.27 -17.51 23.73
CA THR A 222 12.99 -17.90 23.13
C THR A 222 13.16 -18.49 21.75
N LEU A 223 13.96 -17.88 20.88
CA LEU A 223 14.21 -18.41 19.53
C LEU A 223 14.93 -19.76 19.57
N ASN A 224 15.87 -19.96 20.50
CA ASN A 224 16.52 -21.26 20.70
C ASN A 224 15.52 -22.33 21.19
N MET A 225 14.58 -21.98 22.08
CA MET A 225 13.53 -22.92 22.53
C MET A 225 12.56 -23.29 21.40
N ILE A 226 12.21 -22.34 20.52
CA ILE A 226 11.43 -22.64 19.32
C ILE A 226 12.23 -23.56 18.39
N HIS A 227 13.52 -23.27 18.18
CA HIS A 227 14.39 -24.06 17.31
C HIS A 227 14.59 -25.49 17.84
N SER A 228 14.68 -25.69 19.15
CA SER A 228 14.80 -27.02 19.76
C SER A 228 13.46 -27.77 19.90
N GLY A 229 12.33 -27.12 19.60
CA GLY A 229 10.99 -27.66 19.81
C GLY A 229 10.51 -27.64 21.26
N ALA A 230 11.28 -27.06 22.18
CA ALA A 230 10.90 -26.91 23.59
C ALA A 230 9.78 -25.87 23.81
N LEU A 231 9.58 -24.97 22.85
CA LEU A 231 8.48 -24.00 22.86
C LEU A 231 7.68 -24.11 21.57
N TYR A 232 6.43 -24.53 21.68
CA TYR A 232 5.48 -24.60 20.57
C TYR A 232 4.07 -24.24 21.05
N ARG A 233 3.19 -23.92 20.10
CA ARG A 233 1.78 -23.64 20.37
C ARG A 233 0.90 -24.40 19.41
N GLU A 234 0.02 -25.23 19.94
CA GLU A 234 -1.00 -25.90 19.15
C GLU A 234 -2.09 -24.90 18.74
N ARG A 235 -2.48 -24.92 17.45
CA ARG A 235 -3.58 -24.09 16.96
C ARG A 235 -4.91 -24.78 17.23
N GLY A 236 -5.76 -24.16 18.05
CA GLY A 236 -7.15 -24.56 18.19
C GLY A 236 -7.99 -24.27 16.94
N THR A 237 -9.22 -24.77 16.89
CA THR A 237 -10.17 -24.45 15.84
C THR A 237 -10.73 -23.03 16.02
N SER A 238 -10.65 -22.21 14.98
CA SER A 238 -11.11 -20.80 14.99
C SER A 238 -12.64 -20.64 15.04
N SER A 239 -13.40 -21.74 15.03
CA SER A 239 -14.85 -21.76 14.91
C SER A 239 -15.56 -21.00 16.02
N PHE A 240 -15.15 -21.17 17.28
CA PHE A 240 -15.81 -20.51 18.42
C PHE A 240 -15.74 -18.97 18.35
N ARG A 241 -14.55 -18.42 18.07
CA ARG A 241 -14.35 -16.96 17.96
C ARG A 241 -15.10 -16.39 16.75
N MET A 242 -15.14 -17.13 15.64
CA MET A 242 -15.90 -16.70 14.45
C MET A 242 -17.40 -16.68 14.72
N SER A 243 -17.94 -17.68 15.44
CA SER A 243 -19.35 -17.72 15.81
C SER A 243 -19.75 -16.55 16.72
N GLN A 244 -18.95 -16.22 17.73
CA GLN A 244 -19.23 -15.08 18.61
C GLN A 244 -19.23 -13.75 17.86
N ARG A 245 -18.21 -13.53 17.01
CA ARG A 245 -18.05 -12.29 16.25
C ARG A 245 -19.24 -12.00 15.33
N GLN A 246 -19.92 -13.02 14.81
CA GLN A 246 -21.08 -12.82 13.94
C GLN A 246 -22.28 -12.15 14.62
N PHE A 247 -22.34 -12.18 15.95
CA PHE A 247 -23.42 -11.55 16.73
C PHE A 247 -23.00 -10.23 17.38
N GLU A 248 -21.75 -9.79 17.18
CA GLU A 248 -21.30 -8.47 17.65
C GLU A 248 -21.95 -7.36 16.81
N PRO A 249 -22.61 -6.36 17.43
CA PRO A 249 -23.31 -5.30 16.69
C PRO A 249 -22.41 -4.55 15.69
N GLN A 250 -21.17 -4.25 16.08
CA GLN A 250 -20.20 -3.58 15.21
C GLN A 250 -19.86 -4.41 13.96
N PHE A 251 -19.74 -5.73 14.12
CA PHE A 251 -19.47 -6.64 13.01
C PHE A 251 -20.68 -6.76 12.08
N GLN A 252 -21.90 -6.81 12.63
CA GLN A 252 -23.14 -6.82 11.85
C GLN A 252 -23.30 -5.56 11.00
N LEU A 253 -23.12 -4.37 11.62
CA LEU A 253 -23.17 -3.08 10.92
C LEU A 253 -22.10 -2.99 9.83
N TYR A 254 -20.85 -3.33 10.15
CA TYR A 254 -19.76 -3.33 9.17
C TYR A 254 -20.04 -4.29 8.00
N LYS A 255 -20.55 -5.50 8.27
CA LYS A 255 -20.90 -6.47 7.23
C LYS A 255 -22.07 -6.02 6.36
N ALA A 256 -23.08 -5.38 6.94
CA ALA A 256 -24.21 -4.81 6.20
C ALA A 256 -23.75 -3.66 5.30
N PHE A 257 -22.94 -2.74 5.84
CA PHE A 257 -22.34 -1.65 5.09
C PHE A 257 -21.48 -2.16 3.93
N LEU A 258 -20.59 -3.12 4.17
CA LEU A 258 -19.78 -3.72 3.11
C LEU A 258 -20.63 -4.37 2.03
N ARG A 259 -21.69 -5.09 2.41
CA ARG A 259 -22.59 -5.73 1.44
C ARG A 259 -23.26 -4.71 0.52
N GLU A 260 -23.67 -3.57 1.07
CA GLU A 260 -24.32 -2.51 0.30
C GLU A 260 -23.32 -1.74 -0.56
N ALA A 261 -22.19 -1.32 0.03
CA ALA A 261 -21.16 -0.56 -0.68
C ALA A 261 -20.47 -1.37 -1.79
N ASP A 262 -20.33 -2.70 -1.63
CA ASP A 262 -19.67 -3.56 -2.61
C ASP A 262 -20.58 -3.94 -3.81
N ARG A 263 -21.79 -3.38 -3.91
CA ARG A 263 -22.70 -3.59 -5.05
C ARG A 263 -22.25 -2.84 -6.30
N ASP A 264 -21.50 -1.75 -6.13
CA ASP A 264 -21.15 -0.82 -7.19
C ASP A 264 -19.80 -0.13 -6.91
N GLU A 265 -19.48 0.92 -7.68
CA GLU A 265 -18.23 1.66 -7.54
C GLU A 265 -18.05 2.34 -6.17
N ARG A 266 -19.09 2.51 -5.35
CA ARG A 266 -18.98 3.16 -4.02
C ARG A 266 -18.02 2.40 -3.11
N GLY A 267 -18.01 1.07 -3.14
CA GLY A 267 -17.10 0.25 -2.35
C GLY A 267 -15.64 0.56 -2.67
N ARG A 268 -15.34 0.70 -3.97
CA ARG A 268 -14.04 1.15 -4.46
C ARG A 268 -13.72 2.56 -4.01
N GLU A 269 -14.64 3.51 -4.19
CA GLU A 269 -14.46 4.90 -3.80
C GLU A 269 -14.11 5.04 -2.31
N LEU A 270 -14.81 4.30 -1.44
CA LEU A 270 -14.56 4.27 0.01
C LEU A 270 -13.16 3.76 0.36
N THR A 271 -12.68 2.71 -0.31
CA THR A 271 -11.31 2.21 -0.07
C THR A 271 -10.24 3.22 -0.51
N ARG A 272 -10.59 4.16 -1.39
CA ARG A 272 -9.69 5.17 -1.95
C ARG A 272 -9.73 6.50 -1.23
N THR A 273 -10.69 6.74 -0.34
CA THR A 273 -10.84 8.01 0.40
C THR A 273 -9.53 8.48 1.01
N MET A 274 -8.76 7.59 1.65
CA MET A 274 -7.44 7.96 2.22
C MET A 274 -6.43 8.35 1.14
N ALA A 275 -6.39 7.64 0.01
CA ALA A 275 -5.48 7.97 -1.10
C ALA A 275 -5.86 9.30 -1.78
N GLU A 276 -7.15 9.56 -1.97
CA GLU A 276 -7.67 10.84 -2.48
C GLU A 276 -7.38 11.99 -1.52
N PHE A 277 -7.60 11.78 -0.22
CA PHE A 277 -7.27 12.75 0.82
C PHE A 277 -5.77 13.09 0.77
N LEU A 278 -4.90 12.08 0.79
CA LEU A 278 -3.45 12.29 0.72
C LEU A 278 -3.02 12.97 -0.58
N ALA A 279 -3.63 12.65 -1.71
CA ALA A 279 -3.36 13.31 -3.00
C ALA A 279 -3.63 14.83 -2.95
N ARG A 280 -4.67 15.25 -2.23
CA ARG A 280 -5.00 16.66 -2.01
C ARG A 280 -4.15 17.31 -0.94
N SER A 281 -3.75 16.56 0.10
CA SER A 281 -3.10 17.11 1.30
C SER A 281 -1.58 17.17 1.24
N VAL A 282 -0.92 16.18 0.63
CA VAL A 282 0.56 16.03 0.60
C VAL A 282 1.19 16.84 -0.53
N GLN A 283 2.40 17.35 -0.30
CA GLN A 283 3.21 18.04 -1.31
C GLN A 283 4.68 17.58 -1.24
N LYS A 284 5.38 17.52 -2.38
CA LYS A 284 6.81 17.19 -2.42
C LYS A 284 7.53 18.02 -3.49
N HIS A 285 7.75 19.29 -3.21
CA HIS A 285 8.41 20.24 -4.11
C HIS A 285 9.93 20.08 -4.20
N SER A 286 10.61 19.52 -3.19
CA SER A 286 12.08 19.44 -3.20
C SER A 286 12.69 18.83 -4.47
N PRO A 287 12.19 17.70 -5.02
CA PRO A 287 12.76 17.08 -6.22
C PRO A 287 12.54 17.91 -7.50
N VAL A 288 11.48 18.72 -7.55
CA VAL A 288 11.08 19.49 -8.74
C VAL A 288 11.75 20.86 -8.75
N LEU A 289 11.65 21.60 -7.65
CA LEU A 289 12.15 22.98 -7.56
C LEU A 289 13.66 23.05 -7.28
N THR A 290 14.21 22.04 -6.63
CA THR A 290 15.65 21.98 -6.32
C THR A 290 16.22 20.59 -6.59
N PRO A 291 16.24 20.17 -7.87
CA PRO A 291 16.80 18.89 -8.25
C PRO A 291 18.22 18.78 -7.69
N ARG A 292 18.53 17.64 -7.06
CA ARG A 292 19.90 17.40 -6.59
C ARG A 292 20.84 17.54 -7.79
N PRO A 293 21.97 18.27 -7.67
CA PRO A 293 22.94 18.33 -8.75
C PRO A 293 23.27 16.90 -9.16
N ARG A 294 23.04 16.62 -10.44
CA ARG A 294 23.31 15.31 -11.03
C ARG A 294 24.81 15.11 -10.83
N ARG A 295 25.23 14.19 -9.94
CA ARG A 295 26.60 13.68 -10.01
C ARG A 295 26.79 13.27 -11.46
N GLU A 296 27.87 13.75 -12.09
CA GLU A 296 28.20 13.40 -13.47
C GLU A 296 27.93 11.92 -13.63
N ALA A 297 26.90 11.59 -14.43
CA ALA A 297 26.58 10.21 -14.67
C ALA A 297 27.84 9.60 -15.27
N HIS A 298 28.33 8.49 -14.74
CA HIS A 298 29.36 7.72 -15.45
C HIS A 298 28.82 7.50 -16.86
N ALA A 299 29.45 8.14 -17.84
CA ALA A 299 28.90 8.31 -19.17
C ALA A 299 28.56 6.95 -19.77
N GLY A 300 27.26 6.58 -19.79
CA GLY A 300 26.69 5.40 -20.45
C GLY A 300 27.51 4.11 -20.43
N ALA A 301 28.37 3.91 -19.43
CA ALA A 301 29.44 2.93 -19.54
C ALA A 301 28.84 1.54 -19.55
N ALA A 302 29.05 0.81 -20.66
CA ALA A 302 28.64 -0.57 -20.78
C ALA A 302 29.38 -1.43 -19.74
N PRO A 303 28.72 -2.42 -19.12
CA PRO A 303 29.42 -3.40 -18.31
C PRO A 303 30.39 -4.21 -19.21
N THR A 304 31.57 -4.50 -18.68
CA THR A 304 32.46 -5.52 -19.26
C THR A 304 31.80 -6.89 -19.23
N ASP A 305 32.31 -7.86 -19.99
CA ASP A 305 31.74 -9.22 -20.01
C ASP A 305 31.76 -9.88 -18.63
N ASN A 306 32.84 -9.70 -17.88
CA ASN A 306 32.96 -10.21 -16.51
C ASN A 306 31.98 -9.53 -15.55
N GLU A 307 31.80 -8.21 -15.66
CA GLU A 307 30.81 -7.48 -14.85
C GLU A 307 29.38 -7.91 -15.20
N TYR A 308 29.10 -8.15 -16.48
CA TYR A 308 27.80 -8.65 -16.94
C TYR A 308 27.51 -10.06 -16.40
N ALA A 309 28.48 -10.98 -16.54
CA ALA A 309 28.34 -12.36 -16.07
C ALA A 309 28.19 -12.45 -14.53
N ALA A 310 28.85 -11.56 -13.78
CA ALA A 310 28.73 -11.49 -12.32
C ALA A 310 27.45 -10.77 -11.85
N TYR A 311 26.73 -10.08 -12.74
CA TYR A 311 25.60 -9.27 -12.37
C TYR A 311 24.33 -10.10 -12.17
N CYS A 312 23.63 -9.83 -11.07
CA CYS A 312 22.28 -10.31 -10.82
C CYS A 312 21.45 -9.18 -10.24
N ASP A 313 20.23 -9.01 -10.74
CA ASP A 313 19.30 -8.02 -10.21
C ASP A 313 18.97 -8.32 -8.75
N VAL A 314 19.18 -7.33 -7.88
CA VAL A 314 18.96 -7.44 -6.44
C VAL A 314 17.46 -7.53 -6.11
N VAL A 315 16.60 -6.90 -6.92
CA VAL A 315 15.15 -6.80 -6.63
C VAL A 315 14.41 -8.05 -7.08
N SER A 316 14.78 -8.60 -8.25
CA SER A 316 14.16 -9.82 -8.78
C SER A 316 15.20 -10.77 -9.40
N PRO A 317 16.08 -11.35 -8.56
CA PRO A 317 17.18 -12.19 -9.02
C PRO A 317 16.70 -13.41 -9.79
N ARG A 318 15.53 -13.95 -9.42
CA ARG A 318 14.90 -15.08 -10.10
C ARG A 318 14.53 -14.74 -11.55
N ARG A 319 13.77 -13.65 -11.76
CA ARG A 319 13.32 -13.24 -13.11
C ARG A 319 14.51 -12.90 -14.02
N TRP A 320 15.56 -12.29 -13.45
CA TRP A 320 16.79 -12.01 -14.18
C TRP A 320 17.50 -13.27 -14.69
N ARG A 321 17.58 -14.31 -13.85
CA ARG A 321 18.20 -15.60 -14.21
C ARG A 321 17.36 -16.43 -15.17
N GLU A 322 16.04 -16.43 -15.00
CA GLU A 322 15.11 -17.19 -15.84
C GLU A 322 14.91 -16.56 -17.23
N ALA A 323 15.16 -15.25 -17.37
CA ALA A 323 15.07 -14.58 -18.67
C ALA A 323 16.22 -14.98 -19.59
N SER A 324 15.87 -15.43 -20.80
CA SER A 324 16.79 -15.71 -21.89
C SER A 324 17.75 -14.52 -22.14
N GLU A 325 18.96 -14.80 -22.59
CA GLU A 325 19.91 -13.77 -23.02
C GLU A 325 19.39 -12.96 -24.22
N ASP A 326 18.54 -13.57 -25.06
CA ASP A 326 17.87 -12.91 -26.19
C ASP A 326 16.61 -12.12 -25.78
N TRP A 327 16.27 -12.09 -24.48
CA TRP A 327 15.12 -11.32 -24.02
C TRP A 327 15.31 -9.83 -24.33
N ALA A 328 14.28 -9.24 -24.92
CA ALA A 328 14.17 -7.80 -25.14
C ALA A 328 12.90 -7.26 -24.49
N CYS A 329 12.99 -6.05 -23.93
CA CYS A 329 11.83 -5.40 -23.34
C CYS A 329 10.77 -5.10 -24.40
N PRO A 330 9.50 -5.54 -24.25
CA PRO A 330 8.45 -5.31 -25.25
C PRO A 330 8.02 -3.83 -25.34
N VAL A 331 8.43 -2.99 -24.39
CA VAL A 331 8.14 -1.56 -24.39
C VAL A 331 9.26 -0.80 -25.10
N CYS A 332 10.50 -0.88 -24.60
CA CYS A 332 11.61 -0.07 -25.10
C CYS A 332 12.62 -0.79 -26.01
N GLY A 333 12.44 -2.08 -26.27
CA GLY A 333 13.30 -2.89 -27.13
C GLY A 333 14.68 -3.24 -26.57
N ARG A 334 15.07 -2.72 -25.40
CA ARG A 334 16.39 -3.00 -24.80
C ARG A 334 16.50 -4.44 -24.30
N GLY A 335 17.59 -5.12 -24.65
CA GLY A 335 17.96 -6.43 -24.11
C GLY A 335 18.67 -6.36 -22.75
N LYS A 336 18.89 -7.50 -22.09
CA LYS A 336 19.42 -7.58 -20.70
C LYS A 336 20.66 -6.72 -20.47
N ARG A 337 21.70 -6.87 -21.29
CA ARG A 337 22.95 -6.10 -21.15
C ARG A 337 22.73 -4.60 -21.25
N ALA A 338 21.89 -4.15 -22.18
CA ALA A 338 21.59 -2.73 -22.41
C ALA A 338 20.83 -2.06 -21.26
N LEU A 339 20.22 -2.83 -20.35
CA LEU A 339 19.52 -2.30 -19.18
C LEU A 339 20.46 -1.93 -18.03
N ILE A 340 21.61 -2.60 -17.94
CA ILE A 340 22.51 -2.48 -16.82
C ILE A 340 23.23 -1.14 -16.88
N ARG A 341 23.19 -0.38 -15.78
CA ARG A 341 23.86 0.91 -15.64
C ARG A 341 24.43 1.12 -14.25
N LYS A 342 25.48 1.93 -14.14
CA LYS A 342 25.99 2.35 -12.82
C LYS A 342 25.07 3.39 -12.20
N SER A 343 24.66 3.14 -10.96
CA SER A 343 24.00 4.14 -10.12
C SER A 343 24.99 5.22 -9.67
N GLY A 344 24.49 6.33 -9.10
CA GLY A 344 25.34 7.38 -8.52
C GLY A 344 26.18 6.95 -7.30
N SER A 345 26.05 5.70 -6.86
CA SER A 345 26.90 5.06 -5.85
C SER A 345 27.96 4.12 -6.46
N GLY A 346 28.06 4.07 -7.79
CA GLY A 346 29.00 3.21 -8.53
C GLY A 346 28.54 1.75 -8.68
N LYS A 347 27.46 1.34 -8.00
CA LYS A 347 26.89 -0.01 -8.09
C LYS A 347 26.06 -0.20 -9.36
N TRP A 348 26.18 -1.36 -9.99
CA TRP A 348 25.34 -1.78 -11.12
C TRP A 348 23.87 -1.94 -10.70
N ALA A 349 22.98 -1.44 -11.53
CA ALA A 349 21.54 -1.49 -11.37
C ALA A 349 20.87 -1.76 -12.72
N GLY A 350 19.67 -2.33 -12.67
CA GLY A 350 18.92 -2.81 -13.82
C GLY A 350 18.08 -4.00 -13.40
N GLY A 351 17.18 -4.46 -14.25
CA GLY A 351 16.42 -5.67 -13.95
C GLY A 351 15.19 -5.82 -14.82
N ILE A 352 14.51 -6.94 -14.60
CA ILE A 352 13.27 -7.29 -15.28
C ILE A 352 12.14 -7.25 -14.25
N ARG A 353 11.06 -6.56 -14.55
CA ARG A 353 9.89 -6.40 -13.69
C ARG A 353 8.69 -7.03 -14.36
N GLU A 354 7.76 -7.51 -13.54
CA GLU A 354 6.47 -7.98 -14.00
C GLU A 354 5.49 -6.81 -14.00
N MET A 355 4.81 -6.64 -15.12
CA MET A 355 3.69 -5.72 -15.27
C MET A 355 2.46 -6.54 -15.65
N VAL A 356 1.34 -6.25 -15.01
CA VAL A 356 0.08 -6.92 -15.30
C VAL A 356 -0.73 -6.01 -16.22
N GLU A 357 -1.03 -6.49 -17.42
CA GLU A 357 -1.80 -5.76 -18.42
C GLU A 357 -3.24 -6.31 -18.45
N PRO A 358 -4.25 -5.44 -18.34
CA PRO A 358 -5.65 -5.84 -18.46
C PRO A 358 -5.99 -6.17 -19.91
N ILE A 359 -6.73 -7.25 -20.11
CA ILE A 359 -7.21 -7.68 -21.44
C ILE A 359 -8.67 -7.28 -21.56
N GLU A 360 -9.01 -6.58 -22.65
CA GLU A 360 -10.38 -6.18 -22.95
C GLU A 360 -11.24 -7.37 -23.37
N GLU A 361 -12.49 -7.40 -22.92
CA GLU A 361 -13.50 -8.34 -23.37
C GLU A 361 -14.11 -7.87 -24.69
N THR A 362 -13.97 -8.71 -25.72
CA THR A 362 -14.46 -8.42 -27.08
C THR A 362 -15.64 -9.29 -27.48
N ASP A 363 -15.94 -10.35 -26.72
CA ASP A 363 -17.14 -11.15 -26.96
C ASP A 363 -18.40 -10.36 -26.58
N ALA A 364 -19.24 -10.09 -27.57
CA ALA A 364 -20.47 -9.32 -27.41
C ALA A 364 -21.44 -9.96 -26.39
N ILE A 365 -21.48 -11.29 -26.29
CA ILE A 365 -22.34 -11.99 -25.34
C ILE A 365 -21.81 -11.80 -23.91
N ALA A 366 -20.53 -12.06 -23.68
CA ALA A 366 -19.89 -11.82 -22.38
C ALA A 366 -20.01 -10.35 -21.94
N VAL A 367 -19.81 -9.39 -22.86
CA VAL A 367 -20.03 -7.96 -22.61
C VAL A 367 -21.47 -7.69 -22.17
N LYS A 368 -22.46 -8.23 -22.88
CA LYS A 368 -23.88 -8.06 -22.52
C LYS A 368 -24.19 -8.64 -21.14
N HIS A 369 -23.72 -9.84 -20.86
CA HIS A 369 -23.96 -10.51 -19.57
C HIS A 369 -23.30 -9.75 -18.41
N ARG A 370 -22.07 -9.28 -18.57
CA ARG A 370 -21.37 -8.49 -17.54
C ARG A 370 -22.07 -7.17 -17.25
N ARG A 371 -22.60 -6.49 -18.27
CA ARG A 371 -23.43 -5.29 -18.09
C ARG A 371 -24.71 -5.59 -17.31
N ARG A 372 -25.31 -6.75 -17.55
CA ARG A 372 -26.53 -7.16 -16.88
C ARG A 372 -26.30 -7.54 -15.41
N THR A 373 -25.19 -8.21 -15.11
CA THR A 373 -24.92 -8.77 -13.79
C THR A 373 -24.15 -7.82 -12.86
N LEU A 374 -23.54 -6.77 -13.40
CA LEU A 374 -22.79 -5.76 -12.64
C LEU A 374 -23.19 -4.32 -13.05
N PRO A 375 -24.49 -3.96 -12.96
CA PRO A 375 -24.99 -2.68 -13.48
C PRO A 375 -24.43 -1.45 -12.76
N GLY A 376 -23.94 -1.62 -11.53
CA GLY A 376 -23.35 -0.54 -10.71
C GLY A 376 -21.89 -0.20 -11.05
N PHE A 377 -21.29 -0.84 -12.05
CA PHE A 377 -19.89 -0.60 -12.44
C PHE A 377 -19.79 0.11 -13.79
N SER A 378 -18.76 0.94 -13.97
CA SER A 378 -18.45 1.52 -15.28
C SER A 378 -18.17 0.44 -16.30
N HIS A 379 -18.78 0.60 -17.48
CA HIS A 379 -18.60 -0.27 -18.63
C HIS A 379 -17.79 0.37 -19.76
N ALA A 380 -17.08 1.47 -19.47
CA ALA A 380 -16.20 2.13 -20.42
C ALA A 380 -15.00 1.25 -20.83
N PHE A 381 -14.61 0.30 -19.98
CA PHE A 381 -13.66 -0.76 -20.28
C PHE A 381 -14.10 -2.03 -19.55
N ILE A 382 -14.35 -3.13 -20.25
CA ILE A 382 -14.77 -4.41 -19.64
C ILE A 382 -13.60 -5.38 -19.75
N MET A 383 -13.10 -5.88 -18.63
CA MET A 383 -11.86 -6.66 -18.62
C MET A 383 -12.13 -8.16 -18.63
N LYS A 384 -11.75 -8.89 -19.69
CA LYS A 384 -11.87 -10.35 -19.77
C LYS A 384 -10.99 -11.06 -18.75
N GLY A 385 -9.78 -10.54 -18.54
CA GLY A 385 -8.75 -11.13 -17.71
C GLY A 385 -7.49 -10.29 -17.75
N SER A 386 -6.35 -10.90 -17.45
CA SER A 386 -5.07 -10.18 -17.44
C SER A 386 -3.90 -11.06 -17.85
N GLN A 387 -2.89 -10.43 -18.42
CA GLN A 387 -1.62 -11.06 -18.77
C GLN A 387 -0.47 -10.44 -17.98
N SER A 388 0.44 -11.30 -17.52
CA SER A 388 1.72 -10.88 -16.96
C SER A 388 2.75 -10.72 -18.07
N VAL A 389 3.34 -9.54 -18.16
CA VAL A 389 4.38 -9.20 -19.13
C VAL A 389 5.64 -8.77 -18.41
N HIS A 390 6.78 -9.29 -18.86
CA HIS A 390 8.09 -8.91 -18.33
C HIS A 390 8.63 -7.68 -19.07
N ILE A 391 8.84 -6.58 -18.36
CA ILE A 391 9.39 -5.32 -18.88
C ILE A 391 10.69 -4.96 -18.15
N CYS A 392 11.47 -4.01 -18.67
CA CYS A 392 12.67 -3.58 -17.96
C CYS A 392 12.34 -2.71 -16.74
N SER A 393 13.26 -2.65 -15.78
CA SER A 393 13.14 -1.82 -14.57
C SER A 393 12.82 -0.37 -14.88
N ASP A 394 13.34 0.18 -15.98
CA ASP A 394 13.18 1.60 -16.27
C ASP A 394 11.80 1.92 -16.84
N CYS A 395 11.24 1.04 -17.67
CA CYS A 395 9.85 1.15 -18.11
C CYS A 395 8.90 0.99 -16.91
N ALA A 396 9.20 0.04 -16.01
CA ALA A 396 8.42 -0.16 -14.80
C ALA A 396 8.50 1.04 -13.83
N ASP A 397 9.64 1.74 -13.79
CA ASP A 397 9.87 2.91 -12.94
C ASP A 397 9.09 4.16 -13.41
N ILE A 398 8.47 4.16 -14.61
CA ILE A 398 7.64 5.28 -15.08
C ILE A 398 6.46 5.50 -14.14
N ILE A 399 5.71 4.45 -13.78
CA ILE A 399 4.51 4.54 -12.92
C ILE A 399 4.85 5.09 -11.52
N PRO A 400 5.84 4.56 -10.76
CA PRO A 400 6.25 5.14 -9.49
C PRO A 400 6.74 6.59 -9.61
N GLN A 401 7.45 6.92 -10.69
CA GLN A 401 7.95 8.27 -10.89
C GLN A 401 6.84 9.27 -11.16
N ILE A 402 5.86 8.97 -12.04
CA ILE A 402 4.72 9.87 -12.25
C ILE A 402 3.91 10.03 -10.96
N LYS A 403 3.69 8.96 -10.18
CA LYS A 403 3.03 9.05 -8.87
C LYS A 403 3.77 9.98 -7.89
N SER A 404 5.09 10.05 -7.98
CA SER A 404 5.90 10.96 -7.17
C SER A 404 5.85 12.42 -7.64
N ARG A 405 5.65 12.64 -8.95
CA ARG A 405 5.61 13.96 -9.61
C ARG A 405 4.22 14.59 -9.58
N ARG A 406 3.18 13.77 -9.77
CA ARG A 406 1.76 14.16 -9.87
C ARG A 406 0.97 13.42 -8.80
N ARG A 407 0.86 14.04 -7.62
CA ARG A 407 0.14 13.48 -6.47
C ARG A 407 -1.36 13.52 -6.65
N ASP A 408 -1.86 14.39 -7.52
CA ASP A 408 -3.25 14.49 -7.94
C ASP A 408 -3.75 13.25 -8.70
N LEU A 409 -2.83 12.47 -9.30
CA LEU A 409 -3.15 11.20 -9.95
C LEU A 409 -3.13 10.07 -8.92
N THR A 410 -4.32 9.58 -8.57
CA THR A 410 -4.52 8.55 -7.55
C THR A 410 -4.42 7.12 -8.11
N ASP A 411 -4.99 6.89 -9.29
CA ASP A 411 -4.98 5.62 -10.01
C ASP A 411 -4.23 5.77 -11.33
N ILE A 412 -3.02 5.22 -11.40
CA ILE A 412 -2.19 5.29 -12.61
C ILE A 412 -2.17 3.90 -13.24
N TYR A 413 -2.92 3.76 -14.33
CA TYR A 413 -2.90 2.59 -15.20
C TYR A 413 -2.37 3.00 -16.57
N LEU A 414 -1.32 2.33 -17.02
CA LEU A 414 -0.73 2.52 -18.35
C LEU A 414 -0.65 1.14 -19.00
N LYS A 415 -1.08 1.01 -20.25
CA LYS A 415 -0.86 -0.19 -21.07
C LYS A 415 0.59 -0.19 -21.60
N LEU A 416 1.04 -1.30 -22.19
CA LEU A 416 2.37 -1.36 -22.78
C LEU A 416 2.56 -0.31 -23.88
N ASP A 417 1.55 -0.11 -24.71
CA ASP A 417 1.58 0.90 -25.78
C ASP A 417 1.57 2.33 -25.23
N ASP A 418 0.90 2.58 -24.09
CA ASP A 418 0.97 3.88 -23.43
C ASP A 418 2.40 4.15 -22.97
N LEU A 419 3.04 3.20 -22.27
CA LEU A 419 4.43 3.33 -21.85
C LEU A 419 5.37 3.56 -23.05
N ARG A 420 5.17 2.84 -24.15
CA ARG A 420 5.97 3.01 -25.37
C ARG A 420 5.81 4.42 -25.94
N SER A 421 4.59 4.94 -25.99
CA SER A 421 4.30 6.28 -26.50
C SER A 421 4.86 7.41 -25.63
N CYS A 422 5.08 7.14 -24.33
CA CYS A 422 5.60 8.12 -23.38
C CYS A 422 7.14 8.22 -23.36
N ILE A 423 7.86 7.25 -23.94
CA ILE A 423 9.32 7.23 -23.95
C ILE A 423 9.82 7.99 -25.17
N GLN A 424 10.50 9.10 -24.94
CA GLN A 424 11.11 9.91 -26.00
C GLN A 424 12.41 9.26 -26.49
N THR A 425 13.26 8.83 -25.55
CA THR A 425 14.55 8.20 -25.85
C THR A 425 14.85 7.03 -24.91
N ALA A 426 15.28 5.89 -25.48
CA ALA A 426 15.63 4.67 -24.76
C ALA A 426 17.10 4.25 -24.98
N THR A 427 18.04 5.08 -24.52
CA THR A 427 19.48 4.81 -24.69
C THR A 427 19.96 3.65 -23.82
N ALA A 428 20.85 2.83 -24.36
CA ALA A 428 21.52 1.77 -23.60
C ALA A 428 22.28 2.35 -22.39
N HIS A 429 22.27 1.63 -21.28
CA HIS A 429 22.99 1.97 -20.04
C HIS A 429 22.61 3.32 -19.41
N LEU A 430 21.49 3.93 -19.85
CA LEU A 430 20.95 5.19 -19.31
C LEU A 430 19.47 5.03 -18.93
N PRO A 431 18.96 5.84 -17.98
CA PRO A 431 17.53 5.96 -17.74
C PRO A 431 16.79 6.47 -18.98
N HIS A 432 15.50 6.12 -19.09
CA HIS A 432 14.64 6.66 -20.15
C HIS A 432 14.48 8.18 -20.05
N GLU A 433 14.41 8.82 -21.20
CA GLU A 433 13.83 10.15 -21.35
C GLU A 433 12.33 9.98 -21.59
N VAL A 434 11.51 10.61 -20.73
CA VAL A 434 10.07 10.35 -20.63
C VAL A 434 9.33 11.68 -20.72
N ASP A 435 8.29 11.72 -21.56
CA ASP A 435 7.34 12.80 -21.62
C ASP A 435 6.32 12.66 -20.48
N TRP A 436 6.56 13.39 -19.37
CA TRP A 436 5.73 13.27 -18.18
C TRP A 436 4.32 13.85 -18.32
N GLU A 437 4.11 14.79 -19.25
CA GLU A 437 2.76 15.31 -19.52
C GLU A 437 1.95 14.31 -20.32
N GLU A 438 2.57 13.65 -21.30
CA GLU A 438 1.92 12.54 -22.01
C GLU A 438 1.61 11.38 -21.06
N VAL A 439 2.52 11.02 -20.14
CA VAL A 439 2.24 10.01 -19.10
C VAL A 439 1.03 10.40 -18.26
N ALA A 440 0.93 11.66 -17.84
CA ALA A 440 -0.20 12.16 -17.05
C ALA A 440 -1.51 12.08 -17.84
N ARG A 441 -1.49 12.50 -19.12
CA ARG A 441 -2.65 12.44 -20.02
C ARG A 441 -3.13 11.00 -20.23
N ARG A 442 -2.21 10.05 -20.45
CA ARG A 442 -2.52 8.62 -20.59
C ARG A 442 -3.08 8.02 -19.31
N ALA A 443 -2.52 8.37 -18.16
CA ALA A 443 -3.04 7.93 -16.88
C ALA A 443 -4.49 8.41 -16.66
N GLN A 444 -4.80 9.65 -17.05
CA GLN A 444 -6.17 10.19 -16.99
C GLN A 444 -7.12 9.50 -17.97
N SER A 445 -6.71 9.24 -19.22
CA SER A 445 -7.56 8.53 -20.19
C SER A 445 -7.86 7.10 -19.78
N ASN A 446 -6.99 6.50 -18.96
CA ASN A 446 -7.11 5.11 -18.50
C ASN A 446 -7.83 4.96 -17.15
N GLN A 447 -8.46 6.01 -16.60
CA GLN A 447 -9.12 5.93 -15.30
C GLN A 447 -10.18 4.82 -15.22
N ALA A 448 -10.87 4.52 -16.34
CA ALA A 448 -11.87 3.45 -16.40
C ALA A 448 -11.28 2.04 -16.18
N ILE A 449 -9.99 1.82 -16.44
CA ILE A 449 -9.34 0.51 -16.23
C ILE A 449 -9.40 0.11 -14.75
N ALA A 450 -9.33 1.08 -13.85
CA ALA A 450 -9.34 0.82 -12.42
C ALA A 450 -10.68 0.23 -11.96
N SER A 451 -11.80 0.81 -12.42
CA SER A 451 -13.14 0.26 -12.19
C SER A 451 -13.31 -1.13 -12.81
N ALA A 452 -12.75 -1.35 -14.00
CA ALA A 452 -12.81 -2.64 -14.68
C ALA A 452 -12.11 -3.77 -13.91
N TRP A 453 -11.02 -3.46 -13.18
CA TRP A 453 -10.37 -4.43 -12.30
C TRP A 453 -11.28 -4.88 -11.16
N ASP A 454 -11.97 -3.94 -10.52
CA ASP A 454 -12.88 -4.25 -9.42
C ASP A 454 -14.09 -5.03 -9.92
N ALA A 455 -14.68 -4.62 -11.04
CA ALA A 455 -15.76 -5.35 -11.71
C ALA A 455 -15.34 -6.77 -12.08
N TYR A 456 -14.11 -6.97 -12.59
CA TYR A 456 -13.59 -8.30 -12.91
C TYR A 456 -13.45 -9.21 -11.68
N TRP A 457 -12.89 -8.69 -10.58
CA TRP A 457 -12.77 -9.47 -9.35
C TRP A 457 -14.13 -9.77 -8.73
N LYS A 458 -15.07 -8.83 -8.82
CA LYS A 458 -16.46 -9.04 -8.42
C LYS A 458 -17.13 -10.14 -9.25
N HIS A 459 -16.95 -10.12 -10.57
CA HIS A 459 -17.42 -11.18 -11.47
C HIS A 459 -16.85 -12.55 -11.08
N ARG A 460 -15.53 -12.65 -10.84
CA ARG A 460 -14.91 -13.92 -10.40
C ARG A 460 -15.44 -14.39 -9.05
N TYR A 461 -15.59 -13.50 -8.09
CA TYR A 461 -16.15 -13.83 -6.78
C TYR A 461 -17.59 -14.34 -6.90
N LEU A 462 -18.43 -13.64 -7.66
CA LEU A 462 -19.81 -14.03 -7.92
C LEU A 462 -19.86 -15.40 -8.62
N THR A 463 -19.04 -15.62 -9.64
CA THR A 463 -18.90 -16.90 -10.34
C THR A 463 -18.59 -18.05 -9.36
N SER A 464 -17.58 -17.87 -8.50
CA SER A 464 -17.17 -18.88 -7.52
C SER A 464 -18.26 -19.15 -6.48
N ARG A 465 -18.95 -18.10 -6.01
CA ARG A 465 -20.05 -18.21 -5.06
C ARG A 465 -21.23 -18.98 -5.65
N LEU A 466 -21.68 -18.62 -6.85
CA LEU A 466 -22.79 -19.28 -7.54
C LEU A 466 -22.46 -20.75 -7.82
N ARG A 467 -21.22 -21.04 -8.22
CA ARG A 467 -20.75 -22.42 -8.36
C ARG A 467 -20.81 -23.21 -7.06
N HIS A 468 -20.43 -22.59 -5.95
CA HIS A 468 -20.48 -23.23 -4.64
C HIS A 468 -21.93 -23.57 -4.25
N ILE A 469 -22.85 -22.61 -4.37
CA ILE A 469 -24.28 -22.79 -4.11
C ILE A 469 -24.83 -23.93 -4.99
N PHE A 470 -24.60 -23.86 -6.30
CA PHE A 470 -24.99 -24.91 -7.24
C PHE A 470 -24.50 -26.29 -6.78
N ARG A 471 -23.22 -26.44 -6.42
CA ARG A 471 -22.65 -27.73 -6.00
C ARG A 471 -23.23 -28.25 -4.69
N VAL A 472 -23.55 -27.38 -3.73
CA VAL A 472 -24.13 -27.80 -2.45
C VAL A 472 -25.55 -28.32 -2.68
N PHE A 473 -26.41 -27.54 -3.33
CA PHE A 473 -27.80 -27.90 -3.52
C PHE A 473 -28.01 -29.00 -4.57
N ALA A 474 -27.13 -29.08 -5.58
CA ALA A 474 -27.18 -30.17 -6.54
C ALA A 474 -26.87 -31.54 -5.91
N LYS A 475 -26.05 -31.59 -4.86
CA LYS A 475 -25.82 -32.84 -4.11
C LYS A 475 -27.05 -33.29 -3.33
N GLU A 476 -27.86 -32.36 -2.87
CA GLU A 476 -29.03 -32.64 -2.02
C GLU A 476 -30.29 -32.93 -2.84
N GLY A 477 -30.48 -32.27 -3.99
CA GLY A 477 -31.72 -32.38 -4.77
C GLY A 477 -31.54 -32.41 -6.29
N GLY A 478 -30.33 -32.72 -6.77
CA GLY A 478 -30.05 -32.82 -8.21
C GLY A 478 -29.83 -31.48 -8.91
N GLU A 479 -29.46 -31.54 -10.18
CA GLU A 479 -29.02 -30.38 -10.96
C GLU A 479 -30.06 -29.26 -11.02
N ALA A 480 -31.35 -29.59 -11.16
CA ALA A 480 -32.44 -28.61 -11.23
C ALA A 480 -32.50 -27.73 -9.97
N ARG A 481 -32.47 -28.35 -8.78
CA ARG A 481 -32.43 -27.62 -7.50
C ARG A 481 -31.16 -26.77 -7.37
N GLY A 482 -30.02 -27.30 -7.81
CA GLY A 482 -28.77 -26.53 -7.83
C GLY A 482 -28.85 -25.28 -8.71
N LEU A 483 -29.50 -25.37 -9.87
CA LEU A 483 -29.71 -24.23 -10.78
C LEU A 483 -30.70 -23.21 -10.22
N GLU A 484 -31.80 -23.67 -9.62
CA GLU A 484 -32.82 -22.81 -9.00
C GLU A 484 -32.21 -21.96 -7.87
N GLU A 485 -31.53 -22.59 -6.91
CA GLU A 485 -30.93 -21.92 -5.75
C GLU A 485 -29.83 -20.93 -6.17
N ALA A 486 -29.03 -21.28 -7.18
CA ALA A 486 -28.04 -20.36 -7.72
C ALA A 486 -28.71 -19.19 -8.46
N ALA A 487 -29.81 -19.43 -9.19
CA ALA A 487 -30.56 -18.38 -9.87
C ALA A 487 -31.20 -17.41 -8.87
N GLU A 488 -31.78 -17.89 -7.78
CA GLU A 488 -32.34 -17.05 -6.72
C GLU A 488 -31.27 -16.11 -6.10
N GLU A 489 -30.07 -16.64 -5.82
CA GLU A 489 -28.96 -15.80 -5.36
C GLU A 489 -28.57 -14.75 -6.40
N LEU A 490 -28.49 -15.13 -7.68
CA LEU A 490 -28.15 -14.19 -8.75
C LEU A 490 -29.24 -13.11 -8.92
N MET A 491 -30.51 -13.48 -8.84
CA MET A 491 -31.64 -12.55 -8.87
C MET A 491 -31.52 -11.49 -7.77
N PHE A 492 -31.18 -11.92 -6.56
CA PHE A 492 -30.97 -11.01 -5.43
C PHE A 492 -29.75 -10.10 -5.61
N VAL A 493 -28.62 -10.64 -6.07
CA VAL A 493 -27.36 -9.88 -6.16
C VAL A 493 -27.34 -8.92 -7.35
N ALA A 494 -27.91 -9.32 -8.48
CA ALA A 494 -27.88 -8.57 -9.73
C ALA A 494 -29.21 -7.88 -10.08
N GLU A 495 -30.19 -7.90 -9.16
CA GLU A 495 -31.51 -7.29 -9.33
C GLU A 495 -32.17 -7.75 -10.64
N ILE A 496 -32.29 -9.07 -10.77
CA ILE A 496 -32.97 -9.72 -11.90
C ILE A 496 -34.34 -10.19 -11.43
N ASP A 497 -35.39 -9.62 -12.03
CA ASP A 497 -36.78 -9.97 -11.69
C ASP A 497 -37.24 -11.27 -12.37
N GLU A 498 -36.69 -11.59 -13.54
CA GLU A 498 -37.12 -12.74 -14.33
C GLU A 498 -36.25 -13.98 -14.05
N GLN A 499 -36.87 -15.02 -13.49
CA GLN A 499 -36.18 -16.29 -13.19
C GLN A 499 -35.59 -16.96 -14.44
N SER A 500 -36.25 -16.82 -15.61
CA SER A 500 -35.77 -17.40 -16.86
C SER A 500 -34.44 -16.76 -17.33
N GLU A 501 -34.32 -15.44 -17.16
CA GLU A 501 -33.10 -14.67 -17.42
C GLU A 501 -31.99 -15.11 -16.46
N ALA A 502 -32.30 -15.22 -15.16
CA ALA A 502 -31.34 -15.67 -14.16
C ALA A 502 -30.82 -17.08 -14.44
N LEU A 503 -31.70 -18.04 -14.78
CA LEU A 503 -31.30 -19.39 -15.15
C LEU A 503 -30.40 -19.42 -16.38
N HIS A 504 -30.67 -18.57 -17.39
CA HIS A 504 -29.80 -18.43 -18.55
C HIS A 504 -28.39 -17.95 -18.15
N LEU A 505 -28.32 -16.90 -17.32
CA LEU A 505 -27.06 -16.33 -16.85
C LEU A 505 -26.28 -17.29 -15.94
N ILE A 506 -26.94 -18.08 -15.09
CA ILE A 506 -26.28 -19.10 -14.27
C ILE A 506 -25.53 -20.11 -15.13
N ARG A 507 -26.13 -20.58 -16.23
CA ARG A 507 -25.44 -21.50 -17.14
C ARG A 507 -24.17 -20.87 -17.72
N TRP A 508 -24.21 -19.59 -18.06
CA TRP A 508 -23.03 -18.84 -18.50
C TRP A 508 -21.99 -18.71 -17.37
N PHE A 509 -22.38 -18.39 -16.13
CA PHE A 509 -21.46 -18.35 -14.98
C PHE A 509 -20.79 -19.70 -14.71
N LEU A 510 -21.51 -20.82 -14.85
CA LEU A 510 -20.93 -22.15 -14.69
C LEU A 510 -19.87 -22.46 -15.76
N GLN A 511 -20.03 -21.93 -16.98
CA GLN A 511 -19.02 -22.01 -18.04
C GLN A 511 -17.81 -21.11 -17.74
N GLU A 512 -18.03 -19.91 -17.22
CA GLU A 512 -16.96 -18.99 -16.79
C GLU A 512 -16.12 -19.60 -15.66
N ASP A 513 -16.72 -20.32 -14.69
CA ASP A 513 -16.00 -21.04 -13.62
C ASP A 513 -15.01 -22.05 -14.21
N GLU A 514 -15.42 -22.80 -15.23
CA GLU A 514 -14.56 -23.78 -15.90
C GLU A 514 -13.41 -23.08 -16.65
N HIS A 515 -13.69 -21.96 -17.31
CA HIS A 515 -12.68 -21.14 -17.96
C HIS A 515 -11.62 -20.67 -16.94
N PHE A 516 -12.06 -20.08 -15.83
CA PHE A 516 -11.19 -19.61 -14.77
C PHE A 516 -10.37 -20.72 -14.10
N GLY A 517 -10.98 -21.89 -13.88
CA GLY A 517 -10.28 -23.06 -13.37
C GLY A 517 -9.19 -23.55 -14.34
N GLY A 518 -9.46 -23.52 -15.64
CA GLY A 518 -8.48 -23.84 -16.69
C GLY A 518 -7.29 -22.86 -16.70
N GLU A 519 -7.56 -21.56 -16.57
CA GLU A 519 -6.50 -20.54 -16.47
C GLU A 519 -5.60 -20.74 -15.26
N GLU A 520 -6.19 -21.01 -14.08
CA GLU A 520 -5.44 -21.26 -12.85
C GLU A 520 -4.61 -22.54 -12.95
N ALA A 521 -5.16 -23.60 -13.52
CA ALA A 521 -4.43 -24.85 -13.77
C ALA A 521 -3.24 -24.64 -14.71
N ARG A 522 -3.41 -23.87 -15.80
CA ARG A 522 -2.33 -23.50 -16.72
C ARG A 522 -1.25 -22.68 -16.01
N ARG A 523 -1.62 -21.64 -15.27
CA ARG A 523 -0.67 -20.81 -14.50
C ARG A 523 0.11 -21.65 -13.48
N LYS A 524 -0.56 -22.58 -12.81
CA LYS A 524 0.07 -23.51 -11.87
C LYS A 524 1.03 -24.48 -12.58
N ALA A 525 0.64 -25.00 -13.73
CA ALA A 525 1.49 -25.86 -14.55
C ALA A 525 2.74 -25.12 -15.05
N GLU A 526 2.59 -23.89 -15.57
CA GLU A 526 3.70 -23.01 -15.96
C GLU A 526 4.64 -22.73 -14.79
N TYR A 527 4.08 -22.45 -13.61
CA TYR A 527 4.86 -22.24 -12.39
C TYR A 527 5.67 -23.49 -12.00
N HIS A 528 5.07 -24.68 -12.06
CA HIS A 528 5.74 -25.93 -11.74
C HIS A 528 6.80 -26.31 -12.78
N ALA A 529 6.52 -26.12 -14.07
CA ALA A 529 7.48 -26.35 -15.14
C ALA A 529 8.74 -25.48 -14.95
N ARG A 530 8.55 -24.19 -14.62
CA ARG A 530 9.65 -23.25 -14.31
C ARG A 530 10.40 -23.57 -13.02
N LYS A 531 9.84 -24.37 -12.11
CA LYS A 531 10.50 -24.80 -10.88
C LYS A 531 11.33 -26.07 -11.08
N ALA A 532 10.97 -26.88 -12.09
CA ALA A 532 11.65 -28.14 -12.41
C ALA A 532 12.85 -27.95 -13.35
N SER A 533 12.85 -26.89 -14.16
CA SER A 533 14.00 -26.36 -14.91
C SER A 533 14.89 -25.50 -14.02
#